data_AF-A0A2V9LB10-F1
#
_entry.id   AF-A0A2V9LB10-F1
#
_cell.length_a   1.000
_cell.length_b   1.000
_cell.length_c   1.000
_cell.angle_alpha   90.00
_cell.angle_beta   90.00
_cell.angle_gamma   90.00
#
_symmetry.space_group_name_H-M   'P 1'
#
loop_
_entity.id
_entity.type
_entity.pdbx_description
1 polymer ?
#
loop_
_entity_poly.entity_id
_entity_poly.type
_entity_poly.pdbx_seq_one_letter_code
_entity_poly.pdbx_strand_id
1 'polypeptide(L)'
;MYPLGAQPYEGEPFDTAKSILEKIDAAVRDEEMYDISELRPREDLIREVKQIIQDTEHYLPGGRFPVTAVRPFDGSIRITWTTESGSVRLIYAEKASDRYIFYEETEGDTHNYGIVRDVTPLSLAKWLRQS
;
A
#
# COMPACT_ATOMS: atom_id res chain seq x y z
N MET A 1 5.20 28.44 -8.08
CA MET A 1 6.21 27.59 -8.72
C MET A 1 6.10 26.22 -8.10
N TYR A 2 5.67 25.21 -8.86
CA TYR A 2 5.68 23.81 -8.44
C TYR A 2 6.92 23.14 -9.05
N PRO A 3 7.64 22.26 -8.36
CA PRO A 3 8.74 21.54 -8.98
C PRO A 3 8.18 20.58 -10.03
N LEU A 4 8.68 20.76 -11.26
CA LEU A 4 8.60 19.80 -12.37
C LEU A 4 9.40 18.56 -11.99
N GLY A 5 8.78 17.37 -12.00
CA GLY A 5 9.57 16.14 -11.90
C GLY A 5 8.88 14.91 -11.33
N ALA A 6 7.67 14.58 -11.77
CA ALA A 6 7.23 13.19 -11.81
C ALA A 6 6.42 13.05 -13.10
N GLN A 7 7.06 12.62 -14.19
CA GLN A 7 6.32 12.23 -15.37
C GLN A 7 5.40 11.06 -15.00
N PRO A 8 4.15 11.02 -15.51
CA PRO A 8 3.32 9.85 -15.31
C PRO A 8 4.07 8.65 -15.91
N TYR A 9 4.30 7.64 -15.10
CA TYR A 9 4.85 6.37 -15.58
C TYR A 9 3.83 5.85 -16.61
N GLU A 10 4.21 5.75 -17.89
CA GLU A 10 3.46 5.00 -18.91
C GLU A 10 3.57 3.48 -18.61
N GLY A 11 3.23 3.10 -17.38
CA GLY A 11 3.10 1.73 -16.95
C GLY A 11 1.70 1.21 -17.26
N GLU A 12 1.53 -0.10 -17.17
CA GLU A 12 0.21 -0.71 -17.14
C GLU A 12 -0.68 0.05 -16.12
N PRO A 13 -1.99 0.22 -16.38
CA PRO A 13 -2.88 0.96 -15.48
C PRO A 13 -3.12 0.25 -14.13
N PHE A 14 -2.30 -0.76 -13.83
CA PHE A 14 -2.39 -1.64 -12.68
C PHE A 14 -0.99 -2.15 -12.29
N ASP A 15 -0.85 -2.49 -11.02
CA ASP A 15 0.27 -3.26 -10.50
C ASP A 15 -0.06 -4.76 -10.45
N THR A 16 0.97 -5.59 -10.35
CA THR A 16 0.88 -7.02 -10.01
C THR A 16 1.49 -7.23 -8.61
N ALA A 17 1.27 -8.40 -7.99
CA ALA A 17 1.95 -8.67 -6.72
C ALA A 17 3.48 -8.58 -6.88
N LYS A 18 4.01 -9.06 -8.01
CA LYS A 18 5.44 -8.97 -8.33
C LYS A 18 5.93 -7.52 -8.35
N SER A 19 5.25 -6.61 -9.06
CA SER A 19 5.69 -5.21 -9.14
C SER A 19 5.59 -4.50 -7.79
N ILE A 20 4.58 -4.81 -6.97
CA ILE A 20 4.45 -4.27 -5.61
C ILE A 20 5.58 -4.79 -4.71
N LEU A 21 5.94 -6.07 -4.80
CA LEU A 21 7.05 -6.66 -4.06
C LEU A 21 8.39 -5.98 -4.39
N GLU A 22 8.62 -5.71 -5.68
CA GLU A 22 9.80 -4.96 -6.15
C GLU A 22 9.80 -3.52 -5.61
N LYS A 23 8.63 -2.84 -5.58
CA LYS A 23 8.48 -1.52 -4.96
C LYS A 23 8.76 -1.54 -3.45
N ILE A 24 8.32 -2.58 -2.74
CA ILE A 24 8.65 -2.77 -1.32
C ILE A 24 10.17 -2.90 -1.16
N ASP A 25 10.83 -3.76 -1.95
CA ASP A 25 12.28 -3.95 -1.89
C ASP A 25 13.06 -2.67 -2.22
N ALA A 26 12.62 -1.90 -3.22
CA ALA A 26 13.23 -0.62 -3.56
C ALA A 26 13.07 0.38 -2.42
N ALA A 27 11.85 0.56 -1.91
CA ALA A 27 11.56 1.57 -0.89
C ALA A 27 12.26 1.27 0.44
N VAL A 28 12.36 0.01 0.87
CA VAL A 28 13.03 -0.32 2.14
C VAL A 28 14.55 -0.11 2.09
N ARG A 29 15.16 -0.27 0.91
CA ARG A 29 16.61 -0.08 0.67
C ARG A 29 17.00 1.36 0.40
N ASP A 30 16.07 2.15 -0.12
CA ASP A 30 16.30 3.57 -0.38
C ASP A 30 16.53 4.32 0.94
N GLU A 31 17.72 4.88 1.11
CA GLU A 31 18.05 5.63 2.32
C GLU A 31 17.38 7.01 2.37
N GLU A 32 17.03 7.59 1.21
CA GLU A 32 16.38 8.91 1.13
C GLU A 32 14.90 8.86 1.53
N MET A 33 14.33 7.65 1.63
CA MET A 33 12.94 7.44 2.07
C MET A 33 12.73 7.58 3.59
N TYR A 34 13.81 7.71 4.36
CA TYR A 34 13.79 7.72 5.82
C TYR A 34 14.32 9.03 6.37
N ASP A 35 13.68 9.53 7.43
CA ASP A 35 14.28 10.58 8.25
C ASP A 35 15.44 9.99 9.08
N ILE A 36 16.40 10.84 9.48
CA ILE A 36 17.64 10.43 10.19
C ILE A 36 17.36 9.58 11.45
N SER A 37 16.22 9.78 12.10
CA SER A 37 15.83 9.06 13.32
C SER A 37 14.85 7.90 13.09
N GLU A 38 14.39 7.66 11.87
CA GLU A 38 13.38 6.62 11.62
C GLU A 38 14.00 5.23 11.64
N LEU A 39 13.32 4.32 12.34
CA LEU A 39 13.68 2.91 12.35
C LEU A 39 13.38 2.27 10.99
N ARG A 40 14.25 1.36 10.57
CA ARG A 40 13.99 0.51 9.39
C ARG A 40 12.98 -0.58 9.76
N PRO A 41 12.03 -0.94 8.86
CA PRO A 41 11.17 -2.09 9.07
C PRO A 41 11.99 -3.36 9.22
N ARG A 42 11.58 -4.22 10.15
CA ARG A 42 12.23 -5.52 10.36
C ARG A 42 12.00 -6.46 9.18
N GLU A 43 12.93 -7.38 8.94
CA GLU A 43 12.83 -8.33 7.82
C GLU A 43 11.61 -9.25 7.90
N ASP A 44 11.20 -9.64 9.11
CA ASP A 44 10.02 -10.47 9.33
C ASP A 44 8.74 -9.71 8.97
N LEU A 45 8.64 -8.44 9.36
CA LEU A 45 7.56 -7.54 8.95
C LEU A 45 7.50 -7.38 7.43
N ILE A 46 8.66 -7.15 6.78
CA ILE A 46 8.77 -7.07 5.32
C ILE A 46 8.28 -8.37 4.67
N ARG A 47 8.64 -9.52 5.21
CA ARG A 47 8.20 -10.83 4.71
C ARG A 47 6.69 -11.00 4.85
N GLU A 48 6.14 -10.64 6.00
CA GLU A 48 4.70 -10.74 6.27
C GLU A 48 3.87 -9.85 5.35
N VAL A 49 4.26 -8.59 5.15
CA VAL A 49 3.53 -7.69 4.24
C VAL A 49 3.61 -8.18 2.79
N LYS A 50 4.75 -8.71 2.35
CA LYS A 50 4.88 -9.30 1.00
C LYS A 50 3.98 -10.52 0.84
N GLN A 51 3.87 -11.37 1.86
CA GLN A 51 2.96 -12.52 1.83
C GLN A 51 1.51 -12.07 1.71
N ILE A 52 1.08 -11.06 2.47
CA ILE A 52 -0.26 -10.48 2.35
C ILE A 52 -0.53 -10.01 0.91
N ILE A 53 0.42 -9.31 0.28
CA ILE A 53 0.26 -8.85 -1.11
C ILE A 53 0.17 -10.02 -2.09
N GLN A 54 1.06 -11.01 -1.98
CA GLN A 54 1.02 -12.21 -2.83
C GLN A 54 -0.31 -12.94 -2.70
N ASP A 55 -0.77 -13.19 -1.48
CA ASP A 55 -2.01 -13.90 -1.24
C ASP A 55 -3.24 -13.12 -1.71
N THR A 56 -3.19 -11.78 -1.66
CA THR A 56 -4.28 -10.89 -2.09
C THR A 56 -4.52 -10.99 -3.61
N GLU A 57 -3.46 -11.23 -4.38
CA GLU A 57 -3.52 -11.35 -5.86
C GLU A 57 -4.55 -12.39 -6.31
N HIS A 58 -4.65 -13.51 -5.59
CA HIS A 58 -5.58 -14.60 -5.90
C HIS A 58 -7.06 -14.22 -5.80
N TYR A 59 -7.38 -13.14 -5.09
CA TYR A 59 -8.75 -12.66 -4.88
C TYR A 59 -9.13 -11.49 -5.79
N LEU A 60 -8.18 -10.99 -6.59
CA LEU A 60 -8.36 -9.85 -7.48
C LEU A 60 -8.64 -10.30 -8.93
N PRO A 61 -9.52 -9.60 -9.67
CA PRO A 61 -9.76 -9.90 -11.07
C PRO A 61 -8.47 -9.80 -11.90
N GLY A 62 -8.05 -10.93 -12.48
CA GLY A 62 -6.83 -11.02 -13.28
C GLY A 62 -5.53 -10.83 -12.48
N GLY A 63 -5.57 -10.90 -11.14
CA GLY A 63 -4.38 -10.69 -10.30
C GLY A 63 -3.82 -9.28 -10.34
N ARG A 64 -4.69 -8.28 -10.59
CA ARG A 64 -4.28 -6.89 -10.80
C ARG A 64 -4.69 -6.01 -9.63
N PHE A 65 -3.78 -5.15 -9.23
CA PHE A 65 -3.96 -4.14 -8.20
C PHE A 65 -4.06 -2.77 -8.87
N PRO A 66 -4.76 -1.78 -8.29
CA PRO A 66 -4.54 -0.39 -8.67
C PRO A 66 -3.06 0.00 -8.50
N VAL A 67 -2.63 1.08 -9.15
CA VAL A 67 -1.25 1.56 -9.02
C VAL A 67 -0.95 1.95 -7.57
N THR A 68 0.17 1.44 -7.07
CA THR A 68 0.62 1.61 -5.68
C THR A 68 1.76 2.59 -5.52
N ALA A 69 1.73 3.28 -4.38
CA ALA A 69 2.88 3.91 -3.75
C ALA A 69 3.24 3.16 -2.46
N VAL A 70 4.52 2.85 -2.28
CA VAL A 70 5.05 2.21 -1.07
C VAL A 70 5.91 3.22 -0.32
N ARG A 71 5.73 3.31 0.99
CA ARG A 71 6.54 4.16 1.86
C ARG A 71 6.84 3.46 3.19
N PRO A 72 8.11 3.18 3.49
CA PRO A 72 8.50 2.83 4.86
C PRO A 72 8.44 4.07 5.75
N PHE A 73 8.21 3.88 7.03
CA PHE A 73 8.24 4.93 8.05
C PHE A 73 8.29 4.27 9.43
N ASP A 74 9.10 4.79 10.35
CA ASP A 74 9.15 4.38 11.77
C ASP A 74 8.95 2.86 12.03
N GLY A 75 9.81 2.03 11.43
CA GLY A 75 9.77 0.57 11.58
C GLY A 75 8.60 -0.13 10.88
N SER A 76 7.78 0.60 10.13
CA SER A 76 6.53 0.18 9.52
C SER A 76 6.54 0.37 8.00
N ILE A 77 5.57 -0.22 7.31
CA ILE A 77 5.37 -0.05 5.87
C ILE A 77 3.93 0.40 5.60
N ARG A 78 3.80 1.45 4.80
CA ARG A 78 2.53 1.89 4.21
C ARG A 78 2.52 1.58 2.73
N ILE A 79 1.46 0.93 2.27
CA ILE A 79 1.16 0.74 0.85
C ILE A 79 -0.15 1.45 0.55
N THR A 80 -0.12 2.38 -0.39
CA THR A 80 -1.28 3.20 -0.77
C THR A 80 -1.67 2.87 -2.20
N TRP A 81 -2.95 2.56 -2.40
CA TRP A 81 -3.60 2.44 -3.70
C TRP A 81 -4.52 3.63 -3.90
N THR A 82 -4.37 4.33 -5.01
CA THR A 82 -5.38 5.29 -5.48
C THR A 82 -6.42 4.54 -6.27
N THR A 83 -7.68 4.84 -6.03
CA THR A 83 -8.82 4.16 -6.61
C THR A 83 -9.76 5.14 -7.28
N GLU A 84 -10.71 4.67 -8.09
CA GLU A 84 -11.62 5.57 -8.82
C GLU A 84 -12.44 6.43 -7.84
N SER A 85 -12.83 5.84 -6.73
CA SER A 85 -13.64 6.45 -5.67
C SER A 85 -12.84 6.96 -4.47
N GLY A 86 -11.50 6.97 -4.48
CA GLY A 86 -10.73 7.46 -3.32
C GLY A 86 -9.36 6.82 -3.13
N SER A 87 -9.08 6.30 -1.92
CA SER A 87 -7.82 5.62 -1.63
C SER A 87 -7.93 4.52 -0.57
N VAL A 88 -7.12 3.47 -0.75
CA VAL A 88 -6.94 2.39 0.21
C VAL A 88 -5.48 2.38 0.68
N ARG A 89 -5.25 2.23 1.99
CA ARG A 89 -3.92 2.23 2.59
C ARG A 89 -3.78 1.02 3.50
N LEU A 90 -2.85 0.13 3.19
CA LEU A 90 -2.40 -0.92 4.10
C LEU A 90 -1.30 -0.35 4.99
N ILE A 91 -1.53 -0.34 6.30
CA ILE A 91 -0.52 -0.03 7.30
C ILE A 91 -0.09 -1.33 7.96
N TYR A 92 1.18 -1.68 7.81
CA TYR A 92 1.77 -2.85 8.41
C TYR A 92 2.87 -2.41 9.38
N ALA A 93 2.49 -2.31 10.66
CA ALA A 93 3.35 -1.85 11.74
C ALA A 93 3.93 -3.01 12.56
N GLU A 94 4.95 -2.71 13.39
CA GLU A 94 5.62 -3.69 14.25
C GLU A 94 4.63 -4.40 15.18
N LYS A 95 3.75 -3.64 15.83
CA LYS A 95 2.70 -4.19 16.69
C LYS A 95 1.54 -4.68 15.84
N ALA A 96 1.16 -5.93 16.03
CA ALA A 96 0.01 -6.52 15.32
C ALA A 96 -1.30 -5.74 15.53
N SER A 97 -1.50 -5.11 16.70
CA SER A 97 -2.66 -4.26 16.99
C SER A 97 -2.75 -3.00 16.11
N ASP A 98 -1.62 -2.59 15.54
CA ASP A 98 -1.44 -1.37 14.76
C ASP A 98 -1.33 -1.69 13.26
N ARG A 99 -1.61 -2.94 12.88
CA ARG A 99 -1.79 -3.35 11.49
C ARG A 99 -3.24 -3.14 11.10
N TYR A 100 -3.49 -2.41 10.02
CA TYR A 100 -4.85 -2.13 9.58
C TYR A 100 -4.90 -1.71 8.12
N ILE A 101 -6.09 -1.81 7.53
CA ILE A 101 -6.43 -1.17 6.27
C ILE A 101 -7.20 0.10 6.61
N PHE A 102 -6.72 1.25 6.16
CA PHE A 102 -7.48 2.48 6.12
C PHE A 102 -8.07 2.64 4.73
N TYR A 103 -9.33 3.04 4.63
CA TYR A 103 -9.96 3.39 3.36
C TYR A 103 -10.60 4.77 3.47
N GLU A 104 -10.60 5.47 2.34
CA GLU A 104 -11.26 6.75 2.15
C GLU A 104 -12.00 6.69 0.82
N GLU A 105 -13.30 6.93 0.86
CA GLU A 105 -14.20 7.02 -0.29
C GLU A 105 -14.67 8.47 -0.43
N THR A 106 -14.63 8.98 -1.65
CA THR A 106 -14.99 10.35 -2.01
C THR A 106 -16.21 10.30 -2.94
N GLU A 107 -17.31 10.90 -2.50
CA GLU A 107 -18.52 11.08 -3.30
C GLU A 107 -18.89 12.57 -3.33
N GLY A 108 -18.52 13.24 -4.43
CA GLY A 108 -18.62 14.71 -4.53
C GLY A 108 -17.72 15.40 -3.50
N ASP A 109 -18.31 16.25 -2.64
CA ASP A 109 -17.61 16.91 -1.53
C ASP A 109 -17.59 16.08 -0.24
N THR A 110 -18.17 14.88 -0.24
CA THR A 110 -18.27 14.04 0.96
C THR A 110 -17.13 13.03 0.99
N HIS A 111 -16.45 12.96 2.14
CA HIS A 111 -15.40 11.97 2.42
C HIS A 111 -15.90 11.01 3.50
N ASN A 112 -15.99 9.72 3.16
CA ASN A 112 -16.25 8.63 4.11
C ASN A 112 -14.94 7.89 4.36
N TYR A 113 -14.60 7.60 5.61
CA TYR A 113 -13.38 6.87 5.93
C TYR A 113 -13.59 5.84 7.03
N GLY A 114 -12.72 4.83 7.07
CA GLY A 114 -12.76 3.80 8.09
C GLY A 114 -11.50 2.98 8.19
N ILE A 115 -11.48 2.07 9.17
CA ILE A 115 -10.35 1.22 9.51
C ILE A 115 -10.80 -0.23 9.66
N VAL A 116 -10.06 -1.16 9.07
CA VAL A 116 -10.18 -2.61 9.29
C VAL A 116 -8.92 -3.13 9.98
N ARG A 117 -9.05 -3.63 11.21
CA ARG A 117 -7.91 -4.12 12.02
C ARG A 117 -7.52 -5.57 11.74
N ASP A 118 -8.48 -6.42 11.37
CA ASP A 118 -8.20 -7.82 11.04
C ASP A 118 -7.75 -7.94 9.58
N VAL A 119 -6.51 -7.52 9.31
CA VAL A 119 -5.93 -7.54 7.96
C VAL A 119 -5.76 -8.97 7.49
N THR A 120 -6.54 -9.33 6.48
CA THR A 120 -6.42 -10.58 5.72
C THR A 120 -6.28 -10.27 4.22
N PRO A 121 -5.75 -11.21 3.42
CA PRO A 121 -5.71 -11.05 1.96
C PRO A 121 -7.10 -10.77 1.37
N LEU A 122 -8.13 -11.48 1.86
CA LEU A 122 -9.51 -11.31 1.42
C LEU A 122 -10.08 -9.93 1.80
N SER A 123 -9.81 -9.43 3.01
CA SER A 123 -10.28 -8.10 3.41
C SER A 123 -9.63 -6.99 2.59
N LEU A 124 -8.34 -7.12 2.27
CA LEU A 124 -7.65 -6.17 1.40
C LEU A 124 -8.23 -6.19 -0.02
N ALA A 125 -8.39 -7.39 -0.60
CA ALA A 125 -8.99 -7.55 -1.92
C ALA A 125 -10.45 -7.04 -1.98
N LYS A 126 -11.21 -7.12 -0.90
CA LYS A 126 -12.56 -6.53 -0.83
C LYS A 126 -12.49 -5.01 -1.01
N TRP A 127 -11.63 -4.34 -0.25
CA TRP A 127 -11.54 -2.88 -0.30
C TRP A 127 -10.94 -2.36 -1.60
N LEU A 128 -10.03 -3.10 -2.23
CA LEU A 128 -9.45 -2.76 -3.55
C LEU A 128 -10.40 -2.99 -4.74
N ARG A 129 -11.53 -3.70 -4.55
CA ARG A 129 -12.52 -3.96 -5.60
C ARG A 129 -13.74 -3.05 -5.53
N GLN A 130 -14.02 -2.49 -4.35
CA GLN A 130 -15.13 -1.56 -4.13
C GLN A 130 -14.80 -0.15 -4.62
N SER A 131 -13.59 0.02 -5.12
CA SER A 131 -12.91 1.28 -5.30
C SER A 131 -12.93 1.79 -6.73
#